data_AF-A0A285D668-F1
#
_entry.id   AF-A0A285D668-F1
#
_cell.length_a   1.000
_cell.length_b   1.000
_cell.length_c   1.000
_cell.angle_alpha   90.00
_cell.angle_beta   90.00
_cell.angle_gamma   90.00
#
_symmetry.space_group_name_H-M   'P 1'
#
loop_
_entity.id
_entity.type
_entity.pdbx_description
1 polymer ?
#
loop_
_entity_poly.entity_id
_entity_poly.type
_entity_poly.pdbx_seq_one_letter_code
_entity_poly.pdbx_strand_id
1 'polypeptide(L)' 'MEQCPLCKSLLRIGITSYSFENDDTPDKETIAYTNLPMLCVNSTCENYAGKDLSNPNKIVTTVRHKIN' A
#
# COMPACT_ATOMS: atom_id res chain seq x y z
N MET A 1 13.83 5.34 0.14
CA MET A 1 12.69 5.28 1.06
C MET A 1 11.72 6.37 0.66
N GLU A 2 10.46 6.04 0.41
CA GLU A 2 9.47 7.05 0.02
C GLU A 2 9.08 7.94 1.20
N GLN A 3 8.85 9.22 0.92
CA GLN A 3 8.45 10.23 1.89
C GLN A 3 7.01 10.65 1.64
N CYS A 4 6.29 11.00 2.71
CA CYS A 4 4.97 11.57 2.61
C CYS A 4 5.07 12.90 1.82
N PRO A 5 4.28 13.09 0.75
CA PRO A 5 4.40 14.29 -0.09
C PRO A 5 4.09 15.57 0.69
N LEU A 6 3.22 15.50 1.71
CA LEU A 6 2.76 16.63 2.51
C LEU A 6 3.75 17.02 3.62
N CYS A 7 4.09 16.09 4.52
CA CYS A 7 4.90 16.40 5.70
C CYS A 7 6.36 15.97 5.58
N LYS A 8 6.78 15.38 4.45
CA LYS A 8 8.13 14.86 4.18
C LYS A 8 8.66 13.79 5.15
N SER A 9 7.83 13.34 6.10
CA SER A 9 8.15 12.23 6.99
C SER A 9 8.27 10.93 6.21
N LEU A 10 9.10 10.01 6.70
CA LEU A 10 9.26 8.69 6.09
C LEU A 10 7.94 7.91 6.15
N LEU A 11 7.59 7.25 5.04
CA LEU A 11 6.45 6.34 4.99
C LEU A 11 6.84 4.97 5.56
N ARG A 12 5.87 4.31 6.19
CA ARG A 12 5.98 2.92 6.66
C ARG A 12 5.15 2.02 5.77
N ILE A 13 5.61 0.80 5.55
CA ILE A 13 4.82 -0.23 4.87
C ILE A 13 3.79 -0.75 5.88
N GLY A 14 2.52 -0.73 5.49
CA GLY A 14 1.41 -1.31 6.25
C GLY A 14 1.29 -2.82 6.05
N ILE A 15 0.13 -3.40 6.38
CA ILE A 15 -0.13 -4.82 6.07
C ILE A 15 -0.12 -5.02 4.56
N THR A 16 0.77 -5.90 4.11
CA THR A 16 0.88 -6.29 2.71
C THR A 16 -0.26 -7.21 2.31
N SER A 17 -0.81 -7.03 1.11
CA SER A 17 -1.87 -7.90 0.57
C SER A 17 -1.53 -8.37 -0.83
N TYR A 18 -2.18 -9.44 -1.27
CA TYR A 18 -2.05 -9.96 -2.63
C TYR A 18 -3.30 -9.62 -3.44
N SER A 19 -3.11 -9.29 -4.71
CA SER A 19 -4.20 -9.23 -5.68
C SER A 19 -3.83 -10.01 -6.92
N PHE A 20 -4.84 -10.59 -7.55
CA PHE A 20 -4.68 -11.43 -8.73
C PHE A 20 -5.51 -10.80 -9.85
N GLU A 21 -4.88 -10.55 -10.99
CA GLU A 21 -5.56 -10.14 -12.22
C GLU A 21 -5.75 -11.39 -13.09
N ASN A 22 -6.89 -11.46 -13.80
CA ASN A 22 -7.25 -12.57 -14.70
C ASN A 22 -7.48 -13.94 -14.03
N ASP A 23 -7.58 -14.02 -12.71
CA ASP A 23 -7.78 -15.27 -11.97
C ASP A 23 -9.09 -16.01 -12.33
N ASP A 24 -10.09 -15.26 -12.80
CA ASP A 24 -11.40 -15.75 -13.23
C ASP A 24 -11.52 -15.96 -14.75
N THR A 25 -10.44 -15.73 -15.51
CA THR A 25 -10.42 -15.86 -16.97
C THR A 25 -9.50 -17.01 -17.42
N PRO A 26 -10.04 -18.20 -17.73
CA PRO A 26 -9.25 -19.40 -18.04
C PRO A 26 -8.30 -19.26 -19.24
N ASP A 27 -8.63 -18.35 -20.16
CA ASP A 27 -7.87 -18.12 -21.40
C ASP A 27 -6.72 -17.12 -21.25
N LYS A 28 -6.50 -16.57 -20.04
CA LYS A 28 -5.45 -15.60 -19.76
C LYS A 28 -4.57 -16.07 -18.61
N GLU A 29 -3.32 -15.63 -18.62
CA GLU A 29 -2.41 -15.86 -17.51
C GLU A 29 -2.86 -15.08 -16.27
N THR A 30 -2.99 -15.78 -15.14
CA THR A 30 -3.20 -15.15 -13.83
C THR A 30 -1.95 -14.38 -13.45
N ILE A 31 -2.09 -13.07 -13.20
CA ILE A 31 -0.99 -12.21 -12.78
C ILE A 31 -1.15 -11.88 -11.30
N ALA A 32 -0.21 -12.34 -10.48
CA ALA A 32 -0.18 -12.03 -9.06
C ALA A 32 0.58 -10.72 -8.79
N TYR A 33 0.05 -9.91 -7.87
CA TYR A 33 0.66 -8.68 -7.41
C TYR A 33 0.81 -8.70 -5.89
N THR A 34 1.97 -8.25 -5.40
CA THR A 34 2.14 -7.83 -4.00
C THR A 34 1.79 -6.35 -3.90
N ASN A 35 0.86 -6.02 -3.01
CA ASN A 35 0.44 -4.65 -2.72
C ASN A 35 1.08 -4.20 -1.39
N LEU A 36 1.89 -3.15 -1.46
CA LEU A 36 2.58 -2.56 -0.31
C LEU A 36 1.96 -1.18 -0.02
N PRO A 37 0.98 -1.07 0.90
CA PRO A 37 0.41 0.20 1.26
C PRO A 37 1.43 1.05 2.03
N MET A 38 1.59 2.30 1.63
CA MET A 38 2.51 3.25 2.22
C MET A 38 1.76 4.19 3.16
N LEU A 39 2.13 4.18 4.43
CA LEU A 39 1.43 4.83 5.54
C LEU A 39 2.25 5.98 6.11
N CYS A 40 1.64 7.14 6.31
CA CYS A 40 2.27 8.23 7.06
C CYS A 40 2.01 8.06 8.55
N VAL A 41 3.06 7.99 9.36
CA VAL A 41 2.96 7.82 10.82
C VAL A 41 3.10 9.12 11.59
N ASN A 42 3.24 10.25 10.89
CA ASN A 42 3.29 11.57 11.53
C ASN A 42 1.87 12.02 11.90
N SER A 43 1.57 12.06 13.20
CA SER A 43 0.23 12.39 13.73
C SER A 43 -0.24 13.81 13.45
N THR A 44 0.67 14.74 13.11
CA THR A 44 0.32 16.11 12.74
C THR A 44 0.08 16.29 11.24
N CYS A 45 0.35 15.26 10.45
CA CYS A 45 0.13 15.28 9.01
C CYS A 45 -1.32 14.95 8.67
N GLU A 46 -1.89 15.63 7.67
CA GLU A 46 -3.22 15.33 7.16
C GLU A 46 -3.34 13.88 6.63
N ASN A 47 -2.23 13.32 6.16
CA ASN A 47 -2.14 11.95 5.67
C ASN A 47 -1.85 10.93 6.77
N TYR A 48 -1.94 11.31 8.05
CA TYR A 48 -1.73 10.39 9.16
C TYR A 48 -2.62 9.15 9.01
N ALA A 49 -1.99 7.97 9.00
CA ALA A 49 -2.67 6.70 8.81
C ALA A 49 -3.49 6.27 10.03
N GLY A 50 -3.34 6.93 11.17
CA GLY A 50 -3.95 6.54 12.44
C GLY A 50 -2.99 5.73 13.31
N LYS A 51 -3.48 5.34 14.50
CA LYS A 51 -2.71 4.57 15.48
C LYS A 51 -2.64 3.09 15.13
N ASP A 52 -3.72 2.57 14.54
CA ASP A 52 -3.80 1.19 14.08
C ASP A 52 -3.33 1.12 12.62
N LEU A 53 -2.11 0.61 12.40
CA LEU A 53 -1.55 0.44 11.06
C LEU A 53 -2.05 -0.83 10.37
N SER A 54 -2.76 -1.71 11.09
CA SER A 54 -3.43 -2.88 10.55
C SER A 54 -4.74 -2.51 9.87
N ASN A 55 -5.39 -1.46 10.35
CA ASN A 55 -6.57 -0.87 9.74
C ASN A 55 -6.40 0.67 9.59
N PRO A 56 -5.54 1.12 8.66
CA PRO A 56 -5.21 2.52 8.54
C PRO A 56 -6.39 3.34 8.00
N ASN A 57 -6.63 4.50 8.60
CA ASN A 57 -7.67 5.43 8.14
C ASN A 57 -7.36 6.02 6.76
N LYS A 58 -6.06 6.14 6.43
CA LYS A 58 -5.56 6.69 5.17
C LYS A 58 -4.33 5.93 4.69
N ILE A 59 -4.30 5.66 3.39
CA ILE A 59 -3.14 5.12 2.66
C ILE A 59 -2.66 6.22 1.73
N VAL A 60 -1.36 6.56 1.78
CA VAL A 60 -0.79 7.64 0.96
C VAL A 60 -0.66 7.21 -0.49
N THR A 61 -0.15 5.99 -0.69
CA THR A 61 -0.03 5.33 -1.98
C THR A 61 0.11 3.84 -1.75
N THR A 62 -0.13 3.02 -2.78
CA THR A 62 0.10 1.58 -2.74
C THR A 62 1.09 1.23 -3.83
N VAL A 63 2.26 0.72 -3.44
CA VAL A 63 3.25 0.23 -4.39
C VAL A 63 2.84 -1.19 -4.79
N ARG A 64 2.56 -1.41 -6.08
CA ARG A 64 2.17 -2.71 -6.62
C ARG A 64 3.37 -3.34 -7.34
N HIS A 65 3.75 -4.53 -6.93
CA HIS A 65 4.81 -5.31 -7.59
C HIS A 65 4.23 -6.59 -8.18
N LYS A 66 4.41 -6.79 -9.49
CA LYS A 66 4.11 -8.07 -10.13
C LYS A 66 5.04 -9.15 -9.56
N ILE A 67 4.47 -10.30 -9.21
CA ILE A 67 5.19 -11.49 -8.79
C ILE A 67 5.43 -12.33 -10.05
N ASN A 68 6.69 -12.73 -10.28
CA ASN A 68 7.10 -13.62 -11.37
C ASN A 68 7.26 -15.05 -10.87
#